data_AF-A0A8C0ZH48-F1
#
_entry.id   AF-A0A8C0ZH48-F1
#
_cell.length_a   1.000
_cell.length_b   1.000
_cell.length_c   1.000
_cell.angle_alpha   90.00
_cell.angle_beta   90.00
_cell.angle_gamma   90.00
#
_symmetry.space_group_name_H-M   'P 1'
#
loop_
_entity.id
_entity.type
_entity.pdbx_description
1 polymer ?
#
loop_
_entity_poly.entity_id
_entity_poly.type
_entity_poly.pdbx_seq_one_letter_code
_entity_poly.pdbx_strand_id
1 'polypeptide(L)'
;MQQPRHGTAAMTQKVSSVSQQNPALCFVRSDGHCWLVVFGSFSMISAQQPPFPNKIQRTMDCKSKEEETCEEQYDSENCTCSSEHAESDAGSPVTLKILQNWVPRVSHYFDKEHYTYVGHQIVIQESIEHFGAVVWPGALALSQYLESNQEQFNLKDKKVLEIGAGTGLLSIVACILGAHVTATDLPEVLENLSYNISRNTQNLNMHKPEVRKLIWGEGLNEDFPVSTYHYDFILATDVVYHHGALDPLLATMVYFCKPGTVLLWANKFRFSTDYEFLEKVCNIFNTTILAEFPESNVKLLKATVRKN
;
A
#
# COMPACT_ATOMS: atom_id res chain seq x y z
N MET A 1 -23.06 -23.66 72.81
CA MET A 1 -24.25 -23.80 71.94
C MET A 1 -23.84 -23.53 70.50
N GLN A 2 -24.04 -24.53 69.64
CA GLN A 2 -24.35 -24.46 68.20
C GLN A 2 -23.61 -23.45 67.28
N GLN A 3 -22.83 -24.04 66.36
CA GLN A 3 -22.72 -23.62 64.96
C GLN A 3 -24.11 -23.68 64.26
N PRO A 4 -24.39 -22.94 63.15
CA PRO A 4 -23.77 -23.28 61.86
C PRO A 4 -23.51 -22.17 60.82
N ARG A 5 -22.46 -22.44 60.03
CA ARG A 5 -22.33 -22.41 58.56
C ARG A 5 -23.17 -21.40 57.74
N HIS A 6 -22.48 -20.57 56.97
CA HIS A 6 -22.87 -20.31 55.59
C HIS A 6 -21.65 -20.40 54.66
N GLY A 7 -21.78 -21.27 53.64
CA GLY A 7 -20.77 -21.55 52.65
C GLY A 7 -20.72 -20.48 51.57
N THR A 8 -19.51 -20.16 51.12
CA THR A 8 -19.28 -19.37 49.92
C THR A 8 -19.33 -20.31 48.72
N ALA A 9 -20.43 -20.25 47.96
CA ALA A 9 -20.57 -20.96 46.70
C ALA A 9 -19.65 -20.30 45.65
N ALA A 10 -18.78 -21.11 45.05
CA ALA A 10 -18.08 -20.76 43.82
C ALA A 10 -19.10 -20.65 42.68
N MET A 11 -19.26 -19.47 42.11
CA MET A 11 -20.11 -19.25 40.94
C MET A 11 -19.24 -19.40 39.69
N THR A 12 -19.21 -20.62 39.17
CA THR A 12 -18.74 -20.93 37.82
C THR A 12 -19.72 -20.27 36.84
N GLN A 13 -19.34 -19.13 36.25
CA GLN A 13 -20.09 -18.59 35.12
C GLN A 13 -19.67 -19.34 33.84
N LYS A 14 -20.69 -20.00 33.31
CA LYS A 14 -20.76 -20.76 32.07
C LYS A 14 -20.40 -19.82 30.90
N VAL A 15 -19.39 -20.20 30.12
CA VAL A 15 -19.12 -19.62 28.80
C VAL A 15 -20.33 -19.93 27.92
N SER A 16 -21.19 -18.93 27.71
CA SER A 16 -22.20 -18.96 26.66
C SER A 16 -21.57 -18.40 25.39
N SER A 17 -21.34 -19.29 24.43
CA SER A 17 -21.05 -18.99 23.04
C SER A 17 -22.04 -17.96 22.48
N VAL A 18 -21.57 -16.74 22.21
CA VAL A 18 -22.31 -15.77 21.40
C VAL A 18 -21.79 -15.87 19.98
N SER A 19 -22.70 -16.20 19.08
CA SER A 19 -22.53 -16.33 17.64
C SER A 19 -21.82 -15.12 17.04
N GLN A 20 -20.77 -15.38 16.25
CA GLN A 20 -20.22 -14.44 15.29
C GLN A 20 -21.32 -13.96 14.34
N GLN A 21 -21.73 -12.70 14.47
CA GLN A 21 -22.35 -11.96 13.38
C GLN A 21 -21.29 -11.01 12.82
N ASN A 22 -20.96 -11.20 11.55
CA ASN A 22 -20.16 -10.26 10.75
C ASN A 22 -20.81 -8.87 10.78
N PRO A 23 -20.14 -7.80 11.24
CA PRO A 23 -20.62 -6.47 10.95
C PRO A 23 -20.16 -6.09 9.54
N ALA A 24 -21.07 -6.10 8.58
CA ALA A 24 -20.89 -5.37 7.33
C ALA A 24 -21.01 -3.86 7.65
N LEU A 25 -19.97 -3.09 7.36
CA LEU A 25 -20.03 -1.62 7.45
C LEU A 25 -20.65 -1.07 6.18
N CYS A 26 -21.77 -0.36 6.34
CA CYS A 26 -22.53 0.28 5.28
C CYS A 26 -22.17 1.77 5.27
N PHE A 27 -21.58 2.27 4.18
CA PHE A 27 -21.30 3.70 4.00
C PHE A 27 -22.29 4.30 3.01
N VAL A 28 -23.03 5.30 3.47
CA VAL A 28 -23.98 6.08 2.66
C VAL A 28 -23.33 7.44 2.38
N ARG A 29 -23.12 7.78 1.10
CA ARG A 29 -22.79 9.15 0.68
C ARG A 29 -24.06 9.99 0.64
N SER A 30 -23.91 11.30 0.76
CA SER A 30 -24.98 12.31 0.69
C SER A 30 -25.78 12.31 -0.63
N ASP A 31 -25.33 11.57 -1.65
CA ASP A 31 -25.95 11.41 -2.97
C ASP A 31 -26.75 10.10 -3.12
N GLY A 32 -26.84 9.27 -2.07
CA GLY A 32 -27.76 8.13 -2.02
C GLY A 32 -27.27 6.84 -2.69
N HIS A 33 -26.01 6.76 -3.13
CA HIS A 33 -25.42 5.51 -3.62
C HIS A 33 -24.65 4.76 -2.52
N CYS A 34 -24.86 3.44 -2.43
CA CYS A 34 -24.27 2.56 -1.42
C CYS A 34 -23.29 1.56 -2.07
N TRP A 35 -22.11 1.37 -1.48
CA TRP A 35 -21.18 0.30 -1.84
C TRP A 35 -20.96 -0.65 -0.67
N LEU A 36 -20.93 -1.95 -0.95
CA LEU A 36 -20.66 -3.01 0.01
C LEU A 36 -19.24 -3.53 -0.25
N VAL A 37 -18.32 -3.36 0.70
CA VAL A 37 -17.02 -4.03 0.66
C VAL A 37 -17.11 -5.28 1.53
N VAL A 38 -17.14 -6.45 0.90
CA VAL A 38 -17.13 -7.75 1.60
C VAL A 38 -15.71 -8.29 1.60
N PHE A 39 -15.11 -8.44 2.77
CA PHE A 39 -13.91 -9.26 2.95
C PHE A 39 -14.34 -10.72 3.09
N GLY A 40 -13.92 -11.58 2.17
CA GLY A 40 -14.22 -13.01 2.23
C GLY A 40 -13.24 -13.86 1.43
N SER A 41 -12.53 -14.73 2.14
CA SER A 41 -11.78 -15.86 1.59
C SER A 41 -12.72 -16.81 0.84
N PHE A 42 -12.33 -17.24 -0.36
CA PHE A 42 -13.02 -18.26 -1.12
C PHE A 42 -12.74 -19.66 -0.53
N SER A 43 -13.81 -20.37 -0.17
CA SER A 43 -13.87 -21.84 -0.20
C SER A 43 -15.14 -22.25 -0.95
N MET A 44 -14.98 -23.14 -1.92
CA MET A 44 -16.04 -23.64 -2.80
C MET A 44 -17.17 -24.33 -2.02
N ILE A 45 -18.42 -24.02 -2.37
CA ILE A 45 -19.55 -24.95 -2.21
C ILE A 45 -20.41 -24.91 -3.48
N SER A 46 -20.56 -26.08 -4.08
CA SER A 46 -21.45 -26.41 -5.19
C SER A 46 -22.92 -26.26 -4.77
N ALA A 47 -23.75 -25.61 -5.60
CA ALA A 47 -25.19 -25.74 -5.54
C ALA A 47 -25.82 -25.52 -6.94
N GLN A 48 -26.68 -26.46 -7.30
CA GLN A 48 -27.34 -26.64 -8.59
C GLN A 48 -28.34 -25.52 -8.91
N GLN A 49 -28.40 -25.08 -10.18
CA GLN A 49 -29.45 -24.20 -10.70
C GLN A 49 -30.59 -25.02 -11.33
N PRO A 50 -31.87 -24.64 -11.15
CA PRO A 50 -32.95 -25.00 -12.06
C PRO A 50 -33.18 -23.93 -13.14
N PRO A 51 -33.84 -24.29 -14.27
CA PRO A 51 -33.59 -23.66 -15.57
C PRO A 51 -34.56 -22.52 -15.89
N PHE A 52 -34.07 -21.52 -16.63
CA PHE A 52 -34.91 -20.58 -17.39
C PHE A 52 -34.88 -20.93 -18.89
N PRO A 53 -36.03 -20.87 -19.59
CA PRO A 53 -36.12 -21.24 -20.99
C PRO A 53 -35.75 -20.09 -21.94
N ASN A 54 -34.78 -20.38 -22.82
CA ASN A 54 -34.86 -20.31 -24.29
C ASN A 54 -35.68 -19.17 -24.97
N LYS A 55 -34.99 -18.25 -25.68
CA LYS A 55 -34.75 -18.29 -27.16
C LYS A 55 -34.56 -16.90 -27.82
N ILE A 56 -33.44 -16.80 -28.57
CA ILE A 56 -33.31 -16.33 -29.99
C ILE A 56 -33.41 -14.81 -30.23
N GLN A 57 -32.46 -14.09 -30.87
CA GLN A 57 -31.87 -14.21 -32.23
C GLN A 57 -30.72 -13.15 -32.32
N ARG A 58 -29.56 -13.26 -32.99
CA ARG A 58 -29.28 -13.45 -34.43
C ARG A 58 -27.75 -13.59 -34.67
N THR A 59 -27.37 -14.62 -35.44
CA THR A 59 -26.38 -14.67 -36.55
C THR A 59 -25.13 -13.78 -36.55
N MET A 60 -23.93 -14.39 -36.58
CA MET A 60 -23.17 -14.69 -37.81
C MET A 60 -21.92 -15.54 -37.46
N ASP A 61 -21.80 -16.71 -38.08
CA ASP A 61 -20.63 -17.59 -38.05
C ASP A 61 -19.92 -17.53 -39.41
N CYS A 62 -18.59 -17.56 -39.41
CA CYS A 62 -17.79 -17.93 -40.58
C CYS A 62 -16.68 -18.90 -40.17
N LYS A 63 -16.98 -20.20 -40.35
CA LYS A 63 -16.14 -21.33 -40.80
C LYS A 63 -14.63 -21.32 -40.50
N SER A 64 -14.17 -22.35 -39.80
CA SER A 64 -13.42 -23.48 -40.40
C SER A 64 -13.27 -24.65 -39.42
N LYS A 65 -13.59 -25.86 -39.92
CA LYS A 65 -13.28 -27.20 -39.38
C LYS A 65 -11.75 -27.44 -39.50
N GLU A 66 -11.07 -28.41 -38.86
CA GLU A 66 -11.33 -29.85 -38.73
C GLU A 66 -10.60 -30.45 -37.51
N GLU A 67 -11.13 -31.58 -37.05
CA GLU A 67 -10.65 -32.47 -35.99
C GLU A 67 -9.57 -33.44 -36.53
N GLU A 68 -8.63 -33.85 -35.66
CA GLU A 68 -8.07 -35.20 -35.71
C GLU A 68 -7.64 -35.66 -34.29
N THR A 69 -7.92 -36.93 -34.00
CA THR A 69 -7.92 -37.58 -32.69
C THR A 69 -6.80 -38.64 -32.57
N CYS A 70 -6.62 -39.09 -31.31
CA CYS A 70 -6.03 -40.37 -30.84
C CYS A 70 -4.52 -40.36 -30.57
N GLU A 71 -4.13 -40.45 -29.28
CA GLU A 71 -3.53 -41.65 -28.61
C GLU A 71 -1.98 -41.51 -28.65
N GLU A 72 -1.14 -41.78 -27.65
CA GLU A 72 -1.11 -42.73 -26.54
C GLU A 72 0.01 -42.31 -25.55
N GLN A 73 -0.01 -42.89 -24.35
CA GLN A 73 0.99 -42.76 -23.27
C GLN A 73 2.36 -43.35 -23.64
N TYR A 74 3.47 -42.81 -23.11
CA TYR A 74 4.47 -43.63 -22.39
C TYR A 74 5.48 -42.78 -21.59
N ASP A 75 5.83 -43.32 -20.44
CA ASP A 75 6.74 -42.80 -19.43
C ASP A 75 8.22 -42.80 -19.83
N SER A 76 8.98 -42.05 -19.02
CA SER A 76 10.27 -42.43 -18.43
C SER A 76 11.58 -41.89 -19.04
N GLU A 77 12.37 -41.38 -18.10
CA GLU A 77 13.83 -41.43 -18.01
C GLU A 77 14.68 -40.29 -18.60
N ASN A 78 14.98 -39.35 -17.70
CA ASN A 78 16.31 -39.16 -17.12
C ASN A 78 17.48 -38.95 -18.10
N CYS A 79 17.93 -37.69 -18.22
CA CYS A 79 19.29 -37.39 -18.60
C CYS A 79 19.84 -36.27 -17.70
N THR A 80 20.60 -36.70 -16.71
CA THR A 80 21.62 -35.91 -16.02
C THR A 80 22.73 -35.52 -17.01
N CYS A 81 23.02 -34.23 -17.13
CA CYS A 81 24.36 -33.77 -17.47
C CYS A 81 24.62 -32.43 -16.78
N SER A 82 25.45 -32.51 -15.76
CA SER A 82 26.13 -31.37 -15.14
C SER A 82 27.13 -30.78 -16.13
N SER A 83 27.11 -29.47 -16.33
CA SER A 83 28.35 -28.72 -16.57
C SER A 83 28.18 -27.29 -16.09
N GLU A 84 29.09 -26.91 -15.22
CA GLU A 84 29.25 -25.61 -14.58
C GLU A 84 29.67 -24.56 -15.62
N HIS A 85 29.10 -23.35 -15.56
CA HIS A 85 29.84 -22.11 -15.80
C HIS A 85 29.14 -20.93 -15.10
N ALA A 86 29.99 -19.99 -14.69
CA ALA A 86 29.82 -19.06 -13.59
C ALA A 86 29.05 -17.77 -13.92
N GLU A 87 28.42 -17.24 -12.87
CA GLU A 87 28.20 -15.83 -12.51
C GLU A 87 27.71 -14.83 -13.56
N SER A 88 26.47 -14.36 -13.36
CA SER A 88 26.20 -12.92 -13.31
C SER A 88 25.17 -12.63 -12.21
N ASP A 89 25.63 -11.99 -11.15
CA ASP A 89 24.86 -11.51 -10.01
C ASP A 89 23.78 -10.51 -10.46
N ALA A 90 22.54 -10.98 -10.53
CA ALA A 90 21.34 -10.16 -10.60
C ALA A 90 20.58 -10.41 -9.30
N GLY A 91 20.74 -9.50 -8.35
CA GLY A 91 20.13 -9.58 -7.01
C GLY A 91 18.64 -9.90 -7.09
N SER A 92 18.29 -11.10 -6.62
CA SER A 92 16.91 -11.56 -6.52
C SER A 92 16.14 -10.71 -5.49
N PRO A 93 14.83 -10.44 -5.68
CA PRO A 93 14.07 -9.60 -4.75
C PRO A 93 14.08 -10.17 -3.33
N VAL A 94 14.37 -9.32 -2.35
CA VAL A 94 14.36 -9.70 -0.93
C VAL A 94 12.91 -9.87 -0.45
N THR A 95 12.49 -11.11 -0.20
CA THR A 95 11.20 -11.41 0.45
C THR A 95 11.29 -11.16 1.96
N LEU A 96 10.66 -10.10 2.46
CA LEU A 96 10.55 -9.82 3.91
C LEU A 96 9.30 -10.49 4.51
N LYS A 97 9.47 -11.36 5.51
CA LYS A 97 8.40 -12.20 6.10
C LYS A 97 7.58 -11.56 7.25
N ILE A 98 7.66 -10.24 7.45
CA ILE A 98 7.24 -9.60 8.72
C ILE A 98 5.71 -9.41 8.87
N LEU A 99 4.92 -9.49 7.79
CA LEU A 99 3.48 -9.20 7.86
C LEU A 99 2.61 -10.33 8.47
N GLN A 100 3.19 -11.46 8.87
CA GLN A 100 2.41 -12.63 9.31
C GLN A 100 1.74 -12.49 10.69
N ASN A 101 2.09 -11.48 11.49
CA ASN A 101 1.63 -11.38 12.90
C ASN A 101 0.80 -10.13 13.22
N TRP A 102 0.32 -9.37 12.24
CA TRP A 102 -0.53 -8.21 12.53
C TRP A 102 -1.99 -8.64 12.69
N VAL A 103 -2.53 -8.45 13.89
CA VAL A 103 -3.96 -8.63 14.20
C VAL A 103 -4.48 -7.29 14.72
N PRO A 104 -5.42 -6.62 14.01
CA PRO A 104 -5.99 -5.37 14.50
C PRO A 104 -6.77 -5.63 15.78
N ARG A 105 -6.44 -4.89 16.85
CA ARG A 105 -7.25 -4.85 18.07
C ARG A 105 -8.14 -3.62 17.99
N VAL A 106 -9.41 -3.82 17.65
CA VAL A 106 -10.38 -2.73 17.59
C VAL A 106 -10.75 -2.31 19.02
N SER A 107 -10.48 -1.04 19.37
CA SER A 107 -10.93 -0.40 20.60
C SER A 107 -11.81 0.80 20.25
N HIS A 108 -12.92 0.97 20.94
CA HIS A 108 -13.83 2.10 20.72
C HIS A 108 -13.33 3.35 21.46
N TYR A 109 -12.21 3.93 21.01
CA TYR A 109 -11.71 5.27 21.39
C TYR A 109 -10.69 5.69 20.32
N PHE A 110 -11.05 6.64 19.44
CA PHE A 110 -10.24 7.18 18.32
C PHE A 110 -8.79 6.65 18.25
N ASP A 111 -8.58 5.60 17.45
CA ASP A 111 -7.38 4.78 17.55
C ASP A 111 -6.10 5.59 17.25
N LYS A 112 -5.19 5.58 18.22
CA LYS A 112 -3.80 5.98 18.02
C LYS A 112 -3.05 4.72 17.64
N GLU A 113 -2.49 4.70 16.44
CA GLU A 113 -1.66 3.59 16.00
C GLU A 113 -0.21 3.82 16.42
N HIS A 114 0.43 2.74 16.88
CA HIS A 114 1.78 2.76 17.39
C HIS A 114 2.71 1.99 16.46
N TYR A 115 3.76 2.66 16.00
CA TYR A 115 4.80 2.08 15.15
C TYR A 115 6.17 2.26 15.80
N THR A 116 7.14 1.46 15.36
CA THR A 116 8.53 1.62 15.79
C THR A 116 9.44 1.48 14.59
N TYR A 117 10.24 2.51 14.33
CA TYR A 117 11.23 2.54 13.26
C TYR A 117 12.52 3.16 13.79
N VAL A 118 13.66 2.55 13.49
CA VAL A 118 15.01 2.99 13.90
C VAL A 118 15.11 3.20 15.42
N GLY A 119 14.36 2.41 16.20
CA GLY A 119 14.28 2.55 17.66
C GLY A 119 13.43 3.72 18.18
N HIS A 120 12.79 4.49 17.29
CA HIS A 120 11.86 5.56 17.64
C HIS A 120 10.42 5.06 17.66
N GLN A 121 9.70 5.32 18.75
CA GLN A 121 8.25 5.09 18.81
C GLN A 121 7.52 6.23 18.08
N ILE A 122 6.69 5.88 17.12
CA ILE A 122 5.85 6.79 16.37
C ILE A 122 4.40 6.54 16.78
N VAL A 123 3.67 7.61 17.08
CA VAL A 123 2.24 7.55 17.39
C VAL A 123 1.48 8.35 16.35
N ILE A 124 0.66 7.66 15.56
CA ILE A 124 -0.16 8.25 14.50
C ILE A 124 -1.59 8.43 15.02
N GLN A 125 -2.13 9.62 14.82
CA GLN A 125 -3.55 9.88 14.95
C GLN A 125 -4.23 9.57 13.62
N GLU A 126 -5.10 8.57 13.66
CA GLU A 126 -5.98 8.25 12.55
C GLU A 126 -7.36 8.90 12.74
N SER A 127 -8.07 9.10 11.64
CA SER A 127 -9.49 9.46 11.59
C SER A 127 -10.18 8.58 10.53
N ILE A 128 -11.47 8.31 10.71
CA ILE A 128 -12.24 7.48 9.78
C ILE A 128 -13.01 8.36 8.78
N GLU A 129 -12.98 9.69 8.96
CA GLU A 129 -13.90 10.60 8.25
C GLU A 129 -13.43 10.98 6.83
N HIS A 130 -12.15 10.82 6.49
CA HIS A 130 -11.58 11.24 5.18
C HIS A 130 -10.56 10.24 4.60
N PHE A 131 -10.48 10.15 3.27
CA PHE A 131 -9.35 9.48 2.59
C PHE A 131 -8.05 10.22 2.95
N GLY A 132 -7.02 9.49 3.39
CA GLY A 132 -5.78 10.07 3.95
C GLY A 132 -5.71 10.07 5.48
N ALA A 133 -6.76 9.59 6.15
CA ALA A 133 -6.83 9.60 7.60
C ALA A 133 -6.40 8.28 8.28
N VAL A 134 -6.00 7.25 7.52
CA VAL A 134 -5.44 5.99 8.03
C VAL A 134 -4.10 5.68 7.38
N VAL A 135 -3.25 4.89 8.04
CA VAL A 135 -2.00 4.38 7.48
C VAL A 135 -2.29 3.24 6.50
N TRP A 136 -1.79 3.38 5.28
CA TRP A 136 -1.98 2.36 4.23
C TRP A 136 -0.78 1.39 4.13
N PRO A 137 -0.98 0.16 3.61
CA PRO A 137 0.07 -0.86 3.54
C PRO A 137 1.35 -0.43 2.81
N GLY A 138 1.25 0.41 1.79
CA GLY A 138 2.39 0.96 1.06
C GLY A 138 3.30 1.82 1.94
N ALA A 139 2.72 2.61 2.86
CA ALA A 139 3.49 3.42 3.81
C ALA A 139 4.30 2.54 4.76
N LEU A 140 3.70 1.45 5.26
CA LEU A 140 4.39 0.46 6.10
C LEU A 140 5.52 -0.23 5.34
N ALA A 141 5.25 -0.68 4.12
CA ALA A 141 6.19 -1.38 3.27
C ALA A 141 7.41 -0.52 2.92
N LEU A 142 7.19 0.73 2.48
CA LEU A 142 8.29 1.63 2.11
C LEU A 142 9.06 2.12 3.35
N SER A 143 8.38 2.38 4.47
CA SER A 143 9.05 2.73 5.73
C SER A 143 10.01 1.62 6.19
N GLN A 144 9.53 0.37 6.18
CA GLN A 144 10.35 -0.80 6.53
C GLN A 144 11.53 -0.98 5.56
N TYR A 145 11.28 -0.79 4.27
CA TYR A 145 12.30 -0.94 3.24
C TYR A 145 13.40 0.11 3.41
N LEU A 146 13.06 1.38 3.65
CA LEU A 146 14.04 2.45 3.87
C LEU A 146 14.85 2.23 5.16
N GLU A 147 14.22 1.79 6.25
CA GLU A 147 14.92 1.43 7.49
C GLU A 147 15.96 0.32 7.23
N SER A 148 15.59 -0.70 6.45
CA SER A 148 16.40 -1.90 6.24
C SER A 148 17.50 -1.72 5.17
N ASN A 149 17.40 -0.69 4.31
CA ASN A 149 18.26 -0.51 3.14
C ASN A 149 18.95 0.86 3.11
N GLN A 150 19.33 1.39 4.28
CA GLN A 150 19.94 2.73 4.41
C GLN A 150 21.26 2.89 3.65
N GLU A 151 22.02 1.81 3.43
CA GLU A 151 23.26 1.86 2.63
C GLU A 151 22.97 2.18 1.16
N GLN A 152 21.88 1.61 0.61
CA GLN A 152 21.48 1.82 -0.77
C GLN A 152 20.66 3.10 -0.95
N PHE A 153 19.81 3.42 0.03
CA PHE A 153 18.90 4.56 0.02
C PHE A 153 19.15 5.47 1.23
N ASN A 154 20.32 6.10 1.25
CA ASN A 154 20.68 7.01 2.32
C ASN A 154 19.92 8.34 2.20
N LEU A 155 19.01 8.58 3.14
CA LEU A 155 18.21 9.81 3.21
C LEU A 155 18.86 10.93 4.02
N LYS A 156 19.99 10.66 4.70
CA LYS A 156 20.64 11.64 5.56
C LYS A 156 21.04 12.89 4.77
N ASP A 157 20.59 14.04 5.27
CA ASP A 157 20.80 15.38 4.69
C ASP A 157 20.28 15.52 3.25
N LYS A 158 19.38 14.61 2.80
CA LYS A 158 18.76 14.65 1.47
C LYS A 158 17.44 15.38 1.48
N LYS A 159 17.13 16.09 0.39
CA LYS A 159 15.83 16.73 0.19
C LYS A 159 14.83 15.70 -0.29
N VAL A 160 13.76 15.50 0.48
CA VAL A 160 12.75 14.47 0.23
C VAL A 160 11.38 15.13 0.12
N LEU A 161 10.67 14.86 -0.97
CA LEU A 161 9.26 15.23 -1.14
C LEU A 161 8.41 13.98 -0.97
N GLU A 162 7.40 14.02 -0.11
CA GLU A 162 6.34 13.01 -0.12
C GLU A 162 5.07 13.57 -0.77
N ILE A 163 4.55 12.87 -1.79
CA ILE A 163 3.29 13.18 -2.45
C ILE A 163 2.18 12.29 -1.92
N GLY A 164 1.07 12.90 -1.48
CA GLY A 164 -0.05 12.15 -0.87
C GLY A 164 0.35 11.50 0.44
N ALA A 165 0.90 12.28 1.37
CA ALA A 165 1.47 11.78 2.62
C ALA A 165 0.43 11.20 3.61
N GLY A 166 -0.86 11.54 3.45
CA GLY A 166 -1.94 11.08 4.33
C GLY A 166 -1.67 11.42 5.79
N THR A 167 -1.52 10.39 6.62
CA THR A 167 -1.21 10.53 8.04
C THR A 167 0.22 10.99 8.32
N GLY A 168 1.13 10.88 7.34
CA GLY A 168 2.52 11.31 7.43
C GLY A 168 3.49 10.28 8.02
N LEU A 169 3.09 9.01 8.16
CA LEU A 169 3.96 7.98 8.74
C LEU A 169 5.31 7.91 8.01
N LEU A 170 5.30 7.82 6.69
CA LEU A 170 6.52 7.71 5.90
C LEU A 170 7.36 9.00 5.97
N SER A 171 6.74 10.19 5.93
CA SER A 171 7.41 11.46 6.20
C SER A 171 8.13 11.49 7.55
N ILE A 172 7.50 10.98 8.62
CA ILE A 172 8.11 10.90 9.95
C ILE A 172 9.32 9.96 9.92
N VAL A 173 9.18 8.79 9.29
CA VAL A 173 10.29 7.83 9.13
C VAL A 173 11.44 8.45 8.35
N ALA A 174 11.16 9.16 7.25
CA ALA A 174 12.18 9.89 6.50
C ALA A 174 12.89 10.96 7.34
N CYS A 175 12.15 11.69 8.20
CA CYS A 175 12.75 12.63 9.16
C CYS A 175 13.70 11.92 10.13
N ILE A 176 13.27 10.76 10.67
CA ILE A 176 14.07 9.94 11.59
C ILE A 176 15.36 9.45 10.91
N LEU A 177 15.28 9.12 9.63
CA LEU A 177 16.43 8.75 8.79
C LEU A 177 17.31 9.94 8.38
N GLY A 178 17.00 11.16 8.84
CA GLY A 178 17.83 12.35 8.69
C GLY A 178 17.55 13.18 7.44
N ALA A 179 16.40 13.02 6.79
CA ALA A 179 16.03 13.80 5.61
C ALA A 179 15.55 15.22 5.91
N HIS A 180 15.72 16.12 4.95
CA HIS A 180 14.97 17.37 4.82
C HIS A 180 13.64 17.09 4.13
N VAL A 181 12.58 16.85 4.90
CA VAL A 181 11.27 16.42 4.39
C VAL A 181 10.34 17.59 4.08
N THR A 182 9.75 17.58 2.88
CA THR A 182 8.52 18.28 2.54
C THR A 182 7.40 17.25 2.39
N ALA A 183 6.48 17.20 3.34
CA ALA A 183 5.30 16.34 3.30
C ALA A 183 4.14 17.09 2.65
N THR A 184 3.47 16.48 1.67
CA THR A 184 2.41 17.16 0.91
C THR A 184 1.15 16.34 0.74
N ASP A 185 0.02 17.03 0.80
CA ASP A 185 -1.30 16.45 0.57
C ASP A 185 -2.33 17.56 0.24
N LEU A 186 -3.60 17.18 0.11
CA LEU A 186 -4.75 18.06 -0.06
C LEU A 186 -4.99 18.93 1.19
N PRO A 187 -5.55 20.15 1.04
CA PRO A 187 -5.80 21.07 2.16
C PRO A 187 -6.47 20.44 3.38
N GLU A 188 -7.46 19.59 3.17
CA GLU A 188 -8.24 18.91 4.20
C GLU A 188 -7.44 17.89 5.02
N VAL A 189 -6.30 17.41 4.51
CA VAL A 189 -5.42 16.45 5.20
C VAL A 189 -4.34 17.16 6.03
N LEU A 190 -3.99 18.40 5.67
CA LEU A 190 -2.81 19.10 6.20
C LEU A 190 -2.83 19.29 7.71
N GLU A 191 -4.00 19.50 8.32
CA GLU A 191 -4.10 19.68 9.77
C GLU A 191 -3.65 18.42 10.52
N ASN A 192 -4.18 17.25 10.14
CA ASN A 192 -3.82 15.98 10.76
C ASN A 192 -2.37 15.58 10.43
N LEU A 193 -1.95 15.78 9.18
CA LEU A 193 -0.57 15.56 8.74
C LEU A 193 0.42 16.38 9.57
N SER A 194 0.16 17.68 9.73
CA SER A 194 0.98 18.58 10.54
C SER A 194 1.00 18.18 12.01
N TYR A 195 -0.14 17.77 12.56
CA TYR A 195 -0.23 17.28 13.94
C TYR A 195 0.62 16.02 14.16
N ASN A 196 0.49 15.02 13.30
CA ASN A 196 1.25 13.77 13.40
C ASN A 196 2.76 14.02 13.24
N ILE A 197 3.16 14.80 12.24
CA ILE A 197 4.58 15.12 12.03
C ILE A 197 5.14 15.87 13.24
N SER A 198 4.46 16.93 13.71
CA SER A 198 4.95 17.74 14.82
C SER A 198 5.10 16.90 16.09
N ARG A 199 4.08 16.11 16.44
CA ARG A 199 4.12 15.26 17.65
C ARG A 199 5.32 14.33 17.66
N ASN A 200 5.68 13.77 16.50
CA ASN A 200 6.72 12.76 16.39
C ASN A 200 8.11 13.33 16.09
N THR A 201 8.26 14.63 15.80
CA THR A 201 9.56 15.23 15.40
C THR A 201 9.99 16.43 16.25
N GLN A 202 9.08 17.10 16.96
CA GLN A 202 9.33 18.39 17.61
C GLN A 202 10.46 18.39 18.66
N ASN A 203 10.72 17.26 19.32
CA ASN A 203 11.74 17.13 20.36
C ASN A 203 12.95 16.31 19.93
N LEU A 204 13.12 16.09 18.62
CA LEU A 204 14.22 15.33 18.06
C LEU A 204 15.22 16.28 17.41
N ASN A 205 16.52 15.95 17.49
CA ASN A 205 17.57 16.69 16.81
C ASN A 205 17.60 16.32 15.31
N MET A 206 16.56 16.73 14.60
CA MET A 206 16.29 16.41 13.19
C MET A 206 16.08 17.70 12.40
N HIS A 207 16.20 17.61 11.08
CA HIS A 207 15.80 18.70 10.19
C HIS A 207 14.31 18.99 10.38
N LYS A 208 13.95 20.27 10.46
CA LYS A 208 12.55 20.67 10.63
C LYS A 208 11.76 20.27 9.38
N PRO A 209 10.75 19.39 9.48
CA PRO A 209 9.91 19.05 8.33
C PRO A 209 9.01 20.21 7.93
N GLU A 210 8.72 20.29 6.64
CA GLU A 210 7.73 21.21 6.08
C GLU A 210 6.46 20.43 5.71
N VAL A 211 5.29 20.99 6.04
CA VAL A 211 4.00 20.47 5.59
C VAL A 211 3.39 21.50 4.66
N ARG A 212 3.05 21.10 3.42
CA ARG A 212 2.56 22.00 2.38
C ARG A 212 1.40 21.40 1.60
N LYS A 213 0.49 22.26 1.16
CA LYS A 213 -0.54 21.88 0.18
C LYS A 213 0.12 21.49 -1.14
N LEU A 214 -0.30 20.37 -1.71
CA LEU A 214 -0.02 20.01 -3.10
C LEU A 214 -1.22 19.27 -3.67
N ILE A 215 -1.93 19.92 -4.60
CA ILE A 215 -2.96 19.28 -5.40
C ILE A 215 -2.28 18.80 -6.68
N TRP A 216 -2.43 17.52 -7.00
CA TRP A 216 -1.71 16.93 -8.13
C TRP A 216 -2.06 17.63 -9.44
N GLY A 217 -1.03 17.99 -10.22
CA GLY A 217 -1.16 18.65 -11.51
C GLY A 217 -1.53 20.14 -11.46
N GLU A 218 -1.75 20.71 -10.27
CA GLU A 218 -2.19 22.10 -10.12
C GLU A 218 -1.12 22.97 -9.45
N GLY A 219 -0.87 24.16 -10.01
CA GLY A 219 0.00 25.18 -9.38
C GLY A 219 1.47 24.79 -9.19
N LEU A 220 1.97 23.76 -9.88
CA LEU A 220 3.29 23.18 -9.61
C LEU A 220 4.43 24.17 -9.83
N ASN A 221 4.37 25.01 -10.88
CA ASN A 221 5.41 26.00 -11.17
C ASN A 221 5.36 27.19 -10.21
N GLU A 222 4.16 27.55 -9.76
CA GLU A 222 3.91 28.69 -8.88
C GLU A 222 4.26 28.35 -7.42
N ASP A 223 3.78 27.21 -6.93
CA ASP A 223 3.93 26.79 -5.54
C ASP A 223 5.26 26.08 -5.27
N PHE A 224 5.83 25.43 -6.30
CA PHE A 224 7.07 24.65 -6.23
C PHE A 224 7.99 24.90 -7.45
N PRO A 225 8.43 26.14 -7.71
CA PRO A 225 9.27 26.45 -8.87
C PRO A 225 10.56 25.63 -8.85
N VAL A 226 10.89 24.98 -9.98
CA VAL A 226 12.07 24.12 -10.13
C VAL A 226 13.41 24.84 -9.87
N SER A 227 13.44 26.18 -9.94
CA SER A 227 14.61 26.98 -9.59
C SER A 227 14.97 26.93 -8.10
N THR A 228 13.98 26.61 -7.26
CA THR A 228 14.09 26.64 -5.80
C THR A 228 13.90 25.25 -5.20
N TYR A 229 12.93 24.51 -5.73
CA TYR A 229 12.56 23.18 -5.25
C TYR A 229 13.16 22.10 -6.14
N HIS A 230 14.19 21.46 -5.61
CA HIS A 230 14.81 20.27 -6.17
C HIS A 230 14.94 19.22 -5.07
N TYR A 231 14.55 17.98 -5.38
CA TYR A 231 14.49 16.89 -4.43
C TYR A 231 15.39 15.74 -4.90
N ASP A 232 16.17 15.19 -3.98
CA ASP A 232 16.95 13.97 -4.20
C ASP A 232 16.01 12.76 -4.29
N PHE A 233 14.97 12.73 -3.46
CA PHE A 233 13.96 11.67 -3.44
C PHE A 233 12.54 12.21 -3.52
N ILE A 234 11.70 11.48 -4.24
CA ILE A 234 10.25 11.61 -4.18
C ILE A 234 9.70 10.30 -3.63
N LEU A 235 8.83 10.40 -2.64
CA LEU A 235 8.16 9.27 -2.02
C LEU A 235 6.67 9.33 -2.33
N ALA A 236 6.07 8.19 -2.64
CA ALA A 236 4.64 8.08 -2.92
C ALA A 236 4.12 6.72 -2.41
N THR A 237 3.08 6.71 -1.58
CA THR A 237 2.52 5.45 -1.07
C THR A 237 1.02 5.37 -1.15
N ASP A 238 0.50 4.31 -1.79
CA ASP A 238 -0.94 4.06 -2.01
C ASP A 238 -1.68 5.25 -2.66
N VAL A 239 -0.96 6.06 -3.44
CA VAL A 239 -1.51 7.21 -4.20
C VAL A 239 -2.29 6.79 -5.45
N VAL A 240 -2.16 5.53 -5.89
CA VAL A 240 -2.90 4.97 -7.03
C VAL A 240 -4.03 4.09 -6.51
N TYR A 241 -5.26 4.55 -6.70
CA TYR A 241 -6.48 3.80 -6.41
C TYR A 241 -7.60 4.28 -7.34
N HIS A 242 -8.84 3.87 -7.10
CA HIS A 242 -9.98 4.24 -7.94
C HIS A 242 -10.44 5.68 -7.71
N HIS A 243 -9.76 6.64 -8.34
CA HIS A 243 -10.12 8.07 -8.38
C HIS A 243 -9.74 8.69 -9.74
N GLY A 244 -10.30 9.87 -10.05
CA GLY A 244 -10.13 10.54 -11.35
C GLY A 244 -8.81 11.32 -11.53
N ALA A 245 -7.89 11.28 -10.57
CA ALA A 245 -6.71 12.15 -10.53
C ALA A 245 -5.39 11.43 -10.89
N LEU A 246 -5.46 10.30 -11.59
CA LEU A 246 -4.27 9.53 -11.98
C LEU A 246 -3.40 10.27 -13.00
N ASP A 247 -3.96 10.88 -14.04
CA ASP A 247 -3.14 11.64 -15.00
C ASP A 247 -2.49 12.89 -14.36
N PRO A 248 -3.19 13.68 -13.51
CA PRO A 248 -2.57 14.74 -12.71
C PRO A 248 -1.47 14.24 -11.75
N LEU A 249 -1.64 13.07 -11.13
CA LEU A 249 -0.62 12.43 -10.29
C LEU A 249 0.63 12.12 -11.12
N LEU A 250 0.48 11.52 -12.30
CA LEU A 250 1.61 11.22 -13.18
C LEU A 250 2.33 12.49 -13.63
N ALA A 251 1.58 13.54 -13.99
CA ALA A 251 2.16 14.85 -14.32
C ALA A 251 2.97 15.44 -13.16
N THR A 252 2.50 15.26 -11.92
CA THR A 252 3.21 15.66 -10.70
C THR A 252 4.50 14.87 -10.51
N MET A 253 4.46 13.55 -10.69
CA MET A 253 5.67 12.70 -10.64
C MET A 253 6.71 13.15 -11.68
N VAL A 254 6.29 13.45 -12.92
CA VAL A 254 7.17 13.94 -13.99
C VAL A 254 7.71 15.35 -13.71
N TYR A 255 6.91 16.19 -13.06
CA TYR A 255 7.34 17.53 -12.68
C TYR A 255 8.51 17.49 -11.69
N PHE A 256 8.41 16.68 -10.63
CA PHE A 256 9.45 16.63 -9.60
C PHE A 256 10.60 15.67 -9.94
N CYS A 257 10.34 14.57 -10.63
CA CYS A 257 11.37 13.56 -10.93
C CYS A 257 12.25 14.06 -12.08
N LYS A 258 13.31 14.80 -11.73
CA LYS A 258 14.29 15.38 -12.65
C LYS A 258 15.58 14.55 -12.68
N PRO A 259 16.52 14.82 -13.61
CA PRO A 259 17.82 14.17 -13.59
C PRO A 259 18.48 14.31 -12.20
N GLY A 260 18.89 13.18 -11.62
CA GLY A 260 19.43 13.10 -10.26
C GLY A 260 18.41 12.73 -9.18
N THR A 261 17.11 12.87 -9.45
CA THR A 261 16.04 12.49 -8.52
C THR A 261 15.71 11.00 -8.62
N VAL A 262 15.41 10.38 -7.48
CA VAL A 262 14.90 9.01 -7.38
C VAL A 262 13.46 9.02 -6.86
N LEU A 263 12.52 8.52 -7.65
CA LEU A 263 11.15 8.27 -7.20
C LEU A 263 11.07 6.86 -6.59
N LEU A 264 10.61 6.77 -5.34
CA LEU A 264 10.24 5.53 -4.66
C LEU A 264 8.72 5.50 -4.49
N TRP A 265 8.09 4.53 -5.15
CA TRP A 265 6.65 4.39 -5.16
C TRP A 265 6.25 3.01 -4.65
N ALA A 266 5.49 2.95 -3.55
CA ALA A 266 4.88 1.72 -3.07
C ALA A 266 3.36 1.77 -3.23
N ASN A 267 2.77 0.73 -3.78
CA ASN A 267 1.32 0.67 -3.94
C ASN A 267 0.81 -0.74 -3.72
N LYS A 268 -0.36 -0.88 -3.10
CA LYS A 268 -1.11 -2.13 -3.18
C LYS A 268 -1.84 -2.20 -4.53
N PHE A 269 -1.58 -3.25 -5.30
CA PHE A 269 -2.19 -3.49 -6.61
C PHE A 269 -3.47 -4.29 -6.41
N ARG A 270 -4.61 -3.65 -6.69
CA ARG A 270 -5.97 -4.15 -6.45
C ARG A 270 -6.72 -4.35 -7.76
N PHE A 271 -6.54 -3.46 -8.72
CA PHE A 271 -7.34 -3.39 -9.96
C PHE A 271 -6.47 -3.23 -11.21
N SER A 272 -7.04 -3.47 -12.38
CA SER A 272 -6.33 -3.30 -13.68
C SER A 272 -5.79 -1.89 -13.87
N THR A 273 -6.53 -0.88 -13.40
CA THR A 273 -6.14 0.54 -13.45
C THR A 273 -4.79 0.80 -12.76
N ASP A 274 -4.45 0.02 -11.73
CA ASP A 274 -3.17 0.17 -11.02
C ASP A 274 -2.01 -0.31 -11.90
N TYR A 275 -2.24 -1.37 -12.68
CA TYR A 275 -1.28 -1.90 -13.66
C TYR A 275 -1.17 -1.01 -14.90
N GLU A 276 -2.29 -0.44 -15.37
CA GLU A 276 -2.29 0.56 -16.45
C GLU A 276 -1.49 1.81 -16.05
N PHE A 277 -1.64 2.26 -14.80
CA PHE A 277 -0.83 3.36 -14.28
C PHE A 277 0.66 2.98 -14.19
N LEU A 278 0.98 1.78 -13.71
CA LEU A 278 2.34 1.27 -13.70
C LEU A 278 2.95 1.24 -15.10
N GLU A 279 2.20 0.82 -16.12
CA GLU A 279 2.66 0.83 -17.51
C GLU A 279 3.00 2.26 -17.97
N LYS A 280 2.14 3.25 -17.68
CA LYS A 280 2.42 4.66 -17.96
C LYS A 280 3.70 5.14 -17.28
N VAL A 281 3.92 4.80 -16.00
CA VAL A 281 5.16 5.11 -15.26
C VAL A 281 6.36 4.47 -15.95
N CYS A 282 6.28 3.18 -16.29
CA CYS A 282 7.33 2.44 -16.99
C CYS A 282 7.65 3.02 -18.38
N ASN A 283 6.67 3.59 -19.08
CA ASN A 283 6.90 4.22 -20.39
C ASN A 283 7.68 5.53 -20.31
N ILE A 284 7.56 6.26 -19.19
CA ILE A 284 8.20 7.57 -19.00
C ILE A 284 9.55 7.44 -18.29
N PHE A 285 9.64 6.60 -17.27
CA PHE A 285 10.81 6.46 -16.42
C PHE A 285 11.61 5.20 -16.74
N ASN A 286 12.86 5.16 -16.27
CA ASN A 286 13.56 3.91 -16.06
C ASN A 286 13.12 3.34 -14.70
N THR A 287 12.35 2.25 -14.74
CA THR A 287 11.68 1.68 -13.57
C THR A 287 12.26 0.33 -13.19
N THR A 288 12.39 0.06 -11.90
CA THR A 288 12.85 -1.22 -11.34
C THR A 288 11.98 -1.58 -10.14
N ILE A 289 11.51 -2.82 -10.07
CA ILE A 289 10.83 -3.34 -8.88
C ILE A 289 11.91 -3.63 -7.83
N LEU A 290 11.83 -2.99 -6.68
CA LEU A 290 12.78 -3.17 -5.58
C LEU A 290 12.35 -4.30 -4.64
N ALA A 291 11.06 -4.42 -4.39
CA ALA A 291 10.48 -5.44 -3.52
C ALA A 291 9.01 -5.70 -3.87
N GLU A 292 8.57 -6.94 -3.63
CA GLU A 292 7.17 -7.32 -3.66
C GLU A 292 6.80 -7.95 -2.31
N PHE A 293 5.59 -7.63 -1.84
CA PHE A 293 5.03 -8.13 -0.58
C PHE A 293 3.75 -8.91 -0.93
N PRO A 294 3.86 -10.21 -1.26
CA PRO A 294 2.74 -10.99 -1.77
C PRO A 294 1.55 -11.07 -0.80
N GLU A 295 1.81 -11.08 0.51
CA GLU A 295 0.76 -11.18 1.52
C GLU A 295 -0.16 -9.95 1.55
N SER A 296 0.37 -8.78 1.18
CA SER A 296 -0.36 -7.52 1.15
C SER A 296 -0.67 -7.02 -0.26
N ASN A 297 -0.21 -7.73 -1.30
CA ASN A 297 -0.23 -7.31 -2.70
C ASN A 297 0.42 -5.94 -2.94
N VAL A 298 1.44 -5.60 -2.16
CA VAL A 298 2.19 -4.34 -2.32
C VAL A 298 3.41 -4.57 -3.20
N LYS A 299 3.66 -3.66 -4.14
CA LYS A 299 4.93 -3.58 -4.86
C LYS A 299 5.61 -2.26 -4.55
N LEU A 300 6.91 -2.31 -4.35
CA LEU A 300 7.78 -1.16 -4.23
C LEU A 300 8.62 -1.01 -5.48
N LEU A 301 8.58 0.17 -6.08
CA LEU A 301 9.27 0.49 -7.31
C LEU A 301 10.20 1.69 -7.12
N LYS A 302 11.33 1.63 -7.82
CA LYS A 302 12.23 2.74 -8.06
C LYS A 302 12.01 3.24 -9.49
N ALA A 303 11.90 4.55 -9.66
CA ALA A 303 11.85 5.19 -10.97
C ALA A 303 12.88 6.34 -11.03
N THR A 304 13.51 6.49 -12.18
CA THR A 304 14.46 7.57 -12.48
C THR A 304 14.24 8.08 -13.91
N VAL A 305 14.61 9.33 -14.19
CA VAL A 305 14.55 9.88 -15.55
C VAL A 305 15.42 9.03 -16.49
N ARG A 306 14.91 8.69 -17.68
CA ARG A 306 15.68 7.98 -18.71
C ARG A 306 16.81 8.89 -19.18
N LYS A 307 18.03 8.36 -19.27
CA LYS A 307 19.15 9.08 -19.91
C LYS A 307 18.85 9.12 -21.42
N ASN A 308 18.72 10.32 -21.96
CA ASN A 308 18.67 10.55 -23.41
C ASN A 308 20.01 10.17 -24.05
#